data_AF-A0AAW2N1T6-F1
#
_entry.id   AF-A0AAW2N1T6-F1
#
_cell.length_a   1.000
_cell.length_b   1.000
_cell.length_c   1.000
_cell.angle_alpha   90.00
_cell.angle_beta   90.00
_cell.angle_gamma   90.00
#
_symmetry.space_group_name_H-M   'P 1'
#
loop_
_entity.id
_entity.type
_entity.pdbx_description
1 polymer ?
#
loop_
_entity_poly.entity_id
_entity_poly.type
_entity_poly.pdbx_seq_one_letter_code
_entity_poly.pdbx_strand_id
1 'polypeptide(L)'
;MNGVLAALPCSMLVGSGDCCIAHRVFSGILRSDVMCTSCGFTSTTYDPCVDISLDLEPNHVGSAKATSTKSNSSVNNEADSRNSGQNPSISTLVGCLDHFTRPERLGSDQKFFCQQCQVRQESLKQMSIRKLPLVSCFHIKRFEHSPIRKMSRKIDRYLQFPFSLDMAPYLSSSILRSRYGNRIFPFDGDEQDASGEFSSQFELFAVITHSGKLDAGHYVTYLRLSNQWYKCDDAWITQVNDDIVRAAQGYMMFYVQKMLYYRASESTVAT
;
A
#
# COMPACT_ATOMS: atom_id res chain seq x y z
N MET A 1 16.58 6.63 -0.77
CA MET A 1 16.42 7.01 -2.19
C MET A 1 15.09 6.45 -2.65
N ASN A 2 14.01 7.21 -2.42
CA ASN A 2 12.66 6.83 -2.83
C ASN A 2 12.53 7.16 -4.32
N GLY A 3 12.87 6.19 -5.17
CA GLY A 3 12.59 6.26 -6.60
C GLY A 3 11.11 5.98 -6.82
N VAL A 4 10.27 7.00 -6.67
CA VAL A 4 9.00 7.02 -7.39
C VAL A 4 9.41 7.16 -8.84
N LEU A 5 9.19 6.12 -9.66
CA LEU A 5 9.21 6.29 -11.11
C LEU A 5 8.13 7.33 -11.43
N ALA A 6 8.56 8.56 -11.68
CA ALA A 6 7.68 9.63 -12.13
C ALA A 6 7.18 9.25 -13.53
N ALA A 7 6.07 8.53 -13.60
CA ALA A 7 5.28 8.47 -14.81
C ALA A 7 4.68 9.87 -14.98
N LEU A 8 5.08 10.58 -16.04
CA LEU A 8 4.43 11.83 -16.39
C LEU A 8 2.94 11.54 -16.64
N PRO A 9 2.00 12.31 -16.06
CA PRO A 9 0.60 12.11 -16.34
C PRO A 9 0.35 12.43 -17.80
N CYS A 10 -0.38 11.54 -18.49
CA CYS A 10 -0.76 11.74 -19.89
C CYS A 10 -1.59 13.03 -20.12
N SER A 11 -2.10 13.66 -19.06
CA SER A 11 -2.80 14.95 -19.12
C SER A 11 -1.90 16.15 -19.43
N MET A 12 -0.57 16.02 -19.40
CA MET A 12 0.36 17.08 -19.83
C MET A 12 0.78 16.98 -21.31
N LEU A 13 0.29 15.98 -22.04
CA LEU A 13 0.50 15.86 -23.49
C LEU A 13 -0.71 16.43 -24.21
N VAL A 14 -0.69 17.75 -24.46
CA VAL A 14 -1.57 18.39 -25.44
C VAL A 14 -1.19 17.85 -26.82
N GLY A 15 -1.94 16.85 -27.29
CA GLY A 15 -1.77 16.27 -28.62
C GLY A 15 -2.59 15.00 -28.75
N SER A 16 -3.58 15.02 -29.65
CA SER A 16 -4.45 13.89 -29.97
C SER A 16 -3.67 12.58 -30.17
N GLY A 17 -3.92 11.58 -29.33
CA GLY A 17 -3.35 10.25 -29.50
C GLY A 17 -3.62 9.37 -28.29
N ASP A 18 -4.37 8.29 -28.49
CA ASP A 18 -4.78 7.35 -27.45
C ASP A 18 -3.65 7.00 -26.47
N CYS A 19 -3.93 7.19 -25.18
CA CYS A 19 -3.09 6.76 -24.09
C CYS A 19 -2.79 5.25 -24.22
N CYS A 20 -1.51 4.85 -24.20
CA CYS A 20 -1.15 3.44 -24.45
C CYS A 20 -1.79 2.49 -23.41
N ILE A 21 -1.89 1.20 -23.76
CA ILE A 21 -2.53 0.19 -22.91
C ILE A 21 -1.97 0.19 -21.48
N ALA A 22 -0.66 0.42 -21.31
CA ALA A 22 -0.02 0.44 -20.00
C ALA A 22 -0.62 1.52 -19.10
N HIS A 23 -0.76 2.75 -19.61
CA HIS A 23 -1.36 3.84 -18.84
C HIS A 23 -2.87 3.63 -18.64
N ARG A 24 -3.59 3.10 -19.63
CA ARG A 24 -5.03 2.81 -19.48
C ARG A 24 -5.33 1.76 -18.42
N VAL A 25 -4.45 0.77 -18.27
CA VAL A 25 -4.67 -0.37 -17.36
C VAL A 25 -4.06 -0.14 -15.98
N PHE A 26 -2.83 0.35 -15.91
CA PHE A 26 -2.04 0.38 -14.68
C PHE A 26 -1.92 1.78 -14.06
N SER A 27 -2.26 2.86 -14.78
CA SER A 27 -2.11 4.22 -14.23
C SER A 27 -3.19 4.53 -13.20
N GLY A 28 -2.75 4.76 -11.96
CA GLY A 28 -3.50 5.41 -10.90
C GLY A 28 -2.99 6.83 -10.63
N ILE A 29 -3.63 7.50 -9.68
CA ILE A 29 -3.18 8.80 -9.15
C ILE A 29 -3.20 8.72 -7.63
N LEU A 30 -2.06 9.01 -7.01
CA LEU A 30 -1.93 9.21 -5.57
C LEU A 30 -2.16 10.69 -5.23
N ARG A 31 -2.71 10.94 -4.04
CA ARG A 31 -2.83 12.25 -3.43
C ARG A 31 -1.94 12.30 -2.20
N SER A 32 -1.05 13.27 -2.14
CA SER A 32 -0.15 13.54 -1.02
C SER A 32 -0.54 14.87 -0.37
N ASP A 33 -1.05 14.78 0.86
CA ASP A 33 -1.42 15.92 1.69
C ASP A 33 -0.32 16.21 2.73
N VAL A 34 0.14 17.46 2.80
CA VAL A 34 1.03 17.96 3.87
C VAL A 34 0.28 19.01 4.69
N MET A 35 -0.12 18.64 5.90
CA MET A 35 -0.88 19.48 6.82
C MET A 35 0.01 20.09 7.90
N CYS A 36 0.00 21.42 8.00
CA CYS A 36 0.62 22.14 9.10
C CYS A 36 -0.09 21.83 10.42
N THR A 37 0.64 21.36 11.43
CA THR A 37 0.05 21.01 12.73
C THR A 37 -0.34 22.24 13.57
N SER A 38 0.21 23.42 13.24
CA SER A 38 -0.06 24.66 13.98
C SER A 38 -1.34 25.36 13.52
N CYS A 39 -1.60 25.44 12.21
CA CYS A 39 -2.75 26.19 11.65
C CYS A 39 -3.74 25.32 10.86
N GLY A 40 -3.41 24.06 10.58
CA GLY A 40 -4.25 23.15 9.79
C GLY A 40 -4.22 23.38 8.27
N PHE A 41 -3.50 24.39 7.77
CA PHE A 41 -3.32 24.59 6.33
C PHE A 41 -2.71 23.33 5.69
N THR A 42 -3.34 22.87 4.61
CA THR A 42 -2.95 21.64 3.91
C THR A 42 -2.51 21.96 2.49
N SER A 43 -1.27 21.58 2.15
CA SER A 43 -0.78 21.58 0.77
C SER A 43 -1.05 20.20 0.15
N THR A 44 -1.64 20.17 -1.04
CA THR A 44 -2.01 18.92 -1.73
C THR A 44 -1.21 18.79 -3.02
N THR A 45 -0.72 17.58 -3.29
CA THR A 45 0.00 17.22 -4.52
C THR A 45 -0.58 15.92 -5.09
N TYR A 46 -0.57 15.80 -6.42
CA TYR A 46 -1.12 14.64 -7.13
C TYR A 46 -0.01 13.96 -7.95
N ASP A 47 0.27 12.70 -7.64
CA ASP A 47 1.39 11.96 -8.20
C ASP A 47 0.86 10.75 -9.00
N PRO A 48 1.08 10.67 -10.32
CA PRO A 48 0.73 9.49 -11.09
C PRO A 48 1.56 8.29 -10.66
N CYS A 49 0.95 7.11 -10.67
CA CYS A 49 1.62 5.87 -10.32
C CYS A 49 1.20 4.72 -11.23
N VAL A 50 2.10 3.77 -11.47
CA VAL A 50 1.81 2.49 -12.16
C VAL A 50 1.87 1.29 -11.20
N ASP A 51 2.49 1.48 -10.04
CA ASP A 51 2.56 0.54 -8.93
C ASP A 51 2.57 1.29 -7.60
N ILE A 52 2.28 0.57 -6.52
CA ILE A 52 2.42 1.04 -5.15
C ILE A 52 3.44 0.14 -4.45
N SER A 53 4.57 0.73 -4.07
CA SER A 53 5.63 0.04 -3.32
C SER A 53 5.38 0.16 -1.81
N LEU A 54 5.10 -0.97 -1.16
CA LEU A 54 4.69 -1.08 0.23
C LEU A 54 5.83 -1.55 1.13
N ASP A 55 5.97 -0.90 2.29
CA ASP A 55 6.90 -1.30 3.32
C ASP A 55 6.32 -2.43 4.17
N LEU A 56 7.17 -3.40 4.54
CA LEU A 56 6.83 -4.41 5.54
C LEU A 56 7.04 -3.80 6.92
N GLU A 57 5.99 -3.69 7.73
CA GLU A 57 6.12 -3.12 9.08
C GLU A 57 7.19 -3.88 9.87
N PRO A 58 8.22 -3.23 10.42
CA PRO A 58 9.19 -3.91 11.26
C PRO A 58 8.45 -4.50 12.47
N ASN A 59 8.78 -5.73 12.86
CA ASN A 59 8.32 -6.25 14.14
C ASN A 59 8.81 -5.29 15.22
N HIS A 60 7.93 -4.49 15.80
CA HIS A 60 8.25 -3.65 16.94
C HIS A 60 8.53 -4.58 18.14
N VAL A 61 9.79 -5.03 18.28
CA VAL A 61 10.33 -5.36 19.59
C VAL A 61 10.38 -4.02 20.34
N GLY A 62 9.54 -3.89 21.37
CA GLY A 62 9.33 -2.64 22.09
C GLY A 62 10.63 -1.95 22.48
N SER A 63 10.79 -0.70 22.02
CA SER A 63 11.68 0.27 22.66
C SER A 63 10.83 1.45 23.12
N ALA A 64 9.89 1.16 24.02
CA ALA A 64 9.39 2.17 24.94
C ALA A 64 10.49 2.37 25.99
N LYS A 65 11.40 3.32 25.71
CA LYS A 65 12.34 3.82 26.70
C LYS A 65 11.54 4.74 27.65
N ALA A 66 10.82 4.13 28.57
CA ALA A 66 10.17 4.84 29.66
C ALA A 66 11.25 5.35 30.61
N THR A 67 11.42 6.66 30.64
CA THR A 67 12.12 7.42 31.67
C THR A 67 11.53 7.08 33.03
N SER A 68 12.33 6.40 33.86
CA SER A 68 12.02 6.06 35.24
C SER A 68 12.12 7.31 36.12
N THR A 69 10.98 7.87 36.53
CA THR A 69 10.89 8.75 37.69
C THR A 69 10.40 7.89 38.87
N LYS A 70 11.24 7.75 39.88
CA LYS A 70 10.97 7.01 41.12
C LYS A 70 9.89 7.72 41.94
N SER A 71 8.88 6.99 42.38
CA SER A 71 8.16 7.30 43.62
C SER A 71 7.54 6.02 44.21
N ASN A 72 7.93 5.73 45.46
CA ASN A 72 7.47 4.61 46.28
C ASN A 72 6.02 4.80 46.72
N SER A 73 5.21 3.74 46.63
CA SER A 73 4.26 3.36 47.70
C SER A 73 3.68 1.98 47.44
N SER A 74 3.89 1.10 48.40
CA SER A 74 3.44 -0.29 48.54
C SER A 74 1.97 -0.40 48.98
N VAL A 75 1.14 -1.22 48.30
CA VAL A 75 0.12 -2.10 48.92
C VAL A 75 -0.18 -3.27 47.95
N ASN A 76 -0.26 -4.47 48.50
CA ASN A 76 -0.51 -5.77 47.85
C ASN A 76 -1.94 -5.88 47.27
N ASN A 77 -2.10 -6.63 46.17
CA ASN A 77 -3.22 -7.55 45.95
C ASN A 77 -2.95 -8.49 44.78
N GLU A 78 -3.62 -9.63 44.85
CA GLU A 78 -3.24 -10.95 44.37
C GLU A 78 -3.42 -11.21 42.86
N ALA A 79 -2.66 -12.20 42.42
CA ALA A 79 -2.79 -13.06 41.24
C ALA A 79 -3.92 -12.76 40.23
N ASP A 80 -3.53 -12.39 39.01
CA ASP A 80 -4.12 -12.98 37.82
C ASP A 80 -3.10 -13.00 36.67
N SER A 81 -2.48 -14.17 36.49
CA SER A 81 -1.54 -14.44 35.40
C SER A 81 -2.28 -14.55 34.08
N ARG A 82 -2.45 -13.43 33.37
CA ARG A 82 -2.72 -13.45 31.92
C ARG A 82 -1.44 -13.18 31.18
N ASN A 83 -0.68 -14.26 31.02
CA ASN A 83 0.46 -14.38 30.14
C ASN A 83 -0.02 -14.17 28.69
N SER A 84 -0.11 -12.92 28.23
CA SER A 84 -0.31 -12.62 26.82
C SER A 84 1.01 -12.95 26.12
N GLY A 85 1.14 -14.22 25.72
CA GLY A 85 2.18 -14.66 24.82
C GLY A 85 2.17 -13.73 23.61
N GLN A 86 3.22 -12.94 23.46
CA GLN A 86 3.42 -12.10 22.29
C GLN A 86 3.66 -13.02 21.09
N ASN A 87 2.57 -13.46 20.47
CA ASN A 87 2.62 -13.99 19.12
C ASN A 87 3.15 -12.86 18.23
N PRO A 88 4.20 -13.09 17.41
CA PRO A 88 4.63 -12.11 16.44
C PRO A 88 3.44 -11.76 15.55
N SER A 89 3.06 -10.49 15.52
CA SER A 89 1.95 -10.01 14.69
C SER A 89 2.22 -10.40 13.24
N ILE A 90 1.31 -11.20 12.66
CA ILE A 90 1.40 -11.62 11.26
C ILE A 90 1.29 -10.38 10.39
N SER A 91 2.25 -10.17 9.48
CA SER A 91 2.15 -9.08 8.51
C SER A 91 1.12 -9.41 7.44
N THR A 92 0.29 -8.42 7.11
CA THR A 92 -0.75 -8.56 6.10
C THR A 92 -0.63 -7.46 5.04
N LEU A 93 -1.05 -7.74 3.81
CA LEU A 93 -1.11 -6.73 2.74
C LEU A 93 -2.01 -5.56 3.12
N VAL A 94 -3.12 -5.84 3.81
CA VAL A 94 -4.04 -4.84 4.36
C VAL A 94 -3.31 -3.93 5.34
N GLY A 95 -2.55 -4.50 6.29
CA GLY A 95 -1.74 -3.71 7.24
C GLY A 95 -0.67 -2.87 6.54
N CYS A 96 -0.07 -3.37 5.47
CA CYS A 96 0.86 -2.59 4.63
C CYS A 96 0.16 -1.39 3.96
N LEU A 97 -1.07 -1.54 3.46
CA LEU A 97 -1.86 -0.46 2.86
C LEU A 97 -2.34 0.55 3.90
N ASP A 98 -2.75 0.07 5.08
CA ASP A 98 -3.08 0.90 6.24
C ASP A 98 -1.87 1.76 6.62
N HIS A 99 -0.68 1.17 6.69
CA HIS A 99 0.56 1.89 6.97
C HIS A 99 0.89 2.92 5.89
N PHE A 100 0.79 2.53 4.61
CA PHE A 100 1.05 3.42 3.47
C PHE A 100 0.16 4.67 3.47
N THR A 101 -1.10 4.53 3.88
CA THR A 101 -2.08 5.63 3.91
C THR A 101 -2.20 6.31 5.28
N ARG A 102 -1.44 5.87 6.28
CA ARG A 102 -1.46 6.46 7.63
C ARG A 102 -0.81 7.85 7.61
N PRO A 103 -1.38 8.85 8.31
CA PRO A 103 -0.68 10.11 8.54
C PRO A 103 0.62 9.88 9.32
N GLU A 104 1.72 10.42 8.82
CA GLU A 104 3.03 10.40 9.46
C GLU A 104 3.50 11.82 9.78
N ARG A 105 4.15 12.02 10.93
CA ARG A 105 4.81 13.29 11.23
C ARG A 105 6.12 13.34 10.45
N LEU A 106 6.35 14.44 9.74
CA LEU A 106 7.67 14.70 9.15
C LEU A 106 8.70 14.83 10.28
N GLY A 107 9.93 14.36 10.04
CA GLY A 107 11.03 14.43 11.00
C GLY A 107 11.29 15.85 11.50
N SER A 108 11.86 15.99 12.71
CA SER A 108 12.13 17.30 13.30
C SER A 108 13.11 18.15 12.48
N ASP A 109 13.94 17.51 11.66
CA ASP A 109 14.86 18.06 10.67
C ASP A 109 14.19 18.38 9.32
N GLN A 110 12.97 17.90 9.09
CA GLN A 110 12.22 17.99 7.83
C GLN A 110 10.99 18.91 7.94
N LYS A 111 11.08 19.98 8.74
CA LYS A 111 10.00 20.97 8.88
C LYS A 111 9.63 21.58 7.53
N PHE A 112 8.32 21.55 7.23
CA PHE A 112 7.77 22.05 5.97
C PHE A 112 7.44 23.54 6.08
N PHE A 113 7.66 24.32 5.02
CA PHE A 113 7.34 25.74 5.02
C PHE A 113 5.82 25.93 4.88
N CYS A 114 5.18 26.44 5.92
CA CYS A 114 3.75 26.71 5.89
C CYS A 114 3.48 28.08 5.26
N GLN A 115 2.74 28.10 4.15
CA GLN A 115 2.35 29.34 3.46
C GLN A 115 1.40 30.23 4.28
N GLN A 116 0.62 29.65 5.19
CA GLN A 116 -0.26 30.46 6.05
C GLN A 116 0.50 31.08 7.23
N CYS A 117 1.42 30.32 7.85
CA CYS A 117 2.21 30.82 8.97
C CYS A 117 3.46 31.59 8.55
N GLN A 118 3.86 31.50 7.27
CA GLN A 118 5.10 32.06 6.71
C GLN A 118 6.36 31.62 7.45
N VAL A 119 6.36 30.40 8.01
CA VAL A 119 7.49 29.81 8.75
C VAL A 119 7.50 28.28 8.61
N ARG A 120 8.67 27.67 8.80
CA ARG A 120 8.82 26.21 8.83
C ARG A 120 8.16 25.64 10.08
N GLN A 121 7.18 24.77 9.88
CA GLN A 121 6.40 24.15 10.94
C GLN A 121 6.53 22.63 10.92
N GLU A 122 6.19 22.03 12.06
CA GLU A 122 5.88 20.61 12.10
C GLU A 122 4.65 20.33 11.21
N SER A 123 4.67 19.21 10.51
CA SER A 123 3.62 18.87 9.56
C SER A 123 3.36 17.37 9.54
N LEU A 124 2.12 17.01 9.26
CA LEU A 124 1.69 15.65 8.99
C LEU A 124 1.67 15.45 7.47
N LYS A 125 2.27 14.38 6.98
CA LYS A 125 2.15 13.92 5.61
C LYS A 125 1.21 12.72 5.56
N GLN A 126 0.31 12.67 4.60
CA GLN A 126 -0.56 11.51 4.38
C GLN A 126 -0.70 11.22 2.89
N MET A 127 -0.52 9.95 2.52
CA MET A 127 -0.82 9.46 1.18
C MET A 127 -2.24 8.89 1.13
N SER A 128 -2.91 9.03 -0.01
CA SER A 128 -4.18 8.38 -0.31
C SER A 128 -4.30 8.12 -1.81
N ILE A 129 -5.25 7.28 -2.22
CA ILE A 129 -5.47 6.96 -3.63
C ILE A 129 -6.59 7.85 -4.17
N ARG A 130 -6.27 8.72 -5.14
CA ARG A 130 -7.22 9.61 -5.80
C ARG A 130 -7.93 8.91 -6.95
N LYS A 131 -7.18 8.16 -7.76
CA LYS A 131 -7.69 7.38 -8.91
C LYS A 131 -7.13 5.96 -8.85
N LEU A 132 -8.01 4.97 -8.85
CA LEU A 132 -7.65 3.56 -8.93
C LEU A 132 -7.36 3.15 -10.39
N PRO A 133 -6.34 2.32 -10.65
CA PRO A 133 -6.13 1.68 -11.94
C PRO A 133 -7.12 0.52 -12.16
N LEU A 134 -7.19 0.00 -13.39
CA LEU A 134 -7.93 -1.22 -13.70
C LEU A 134 -7.22 -2.45 -13.11
N VAL A 135 -5.88 -2.41 -13.10
CA VAL A 135 -5.02 -3.39 -12.43
C VAL A 135 -4.11 -2.67 -11.45
N SER A 136 -4.24 -3.00 -10.17
CA SER A 136 -3.35 -2.52 -9.11
C SER A 136 -2.14 -3.45 -8.98
N CYS A 137 -0.95 -2.86 -9.08
CA CYS A 137 0.32 -3.54 -8.87
C CYS A 137 0.88 -3.17 -7.50
N PHE A 138 1.04 -4.16 -6.61
CA PHE A 138 1.69 -3.96 -5.32
C PHE A 138 3.07 -4.59 -5.33
N HIS A 139 4.09 -3.79 -5.03
CA HIS A 139 5.46 -4.25 -4.85
C HIS A 139 5.79 -4.23 -3.35
N ILE A 140 6.22 -5.36 -2.80
CA ILE A 140 6.59 -5.46 -1.40
C ILE A 140 8.09 -5.20 -1.26
N LYS A 141 8.46 -4.14 -0.54
CA LYS A 141 9.85 -3.76 -0.29
C LYS A 141 10.52 -4.73 0.69
N ARG A 142 10.92 -5.90 0.19
CA ARG A 142 11.56 -6.97 0.97
C ARG A 142 13.05 -6.74 1.20
N PHE A 143 13.46 -5.50 1.51
CA PHE A 143 14.85 -5.16 1.78
C PHE A 143 14.95 -4.20 2.95
N GLU A 144 15.94 -4.44 3.81
CA GLU A 144 16.33 -3.53 4.87
C GLU A 144 17.79 -3.15 4.67
N HIS A 145 18.12 -1.89 4.94
CA HIS A 145 19.49 -1.41 4.96
C HIS A 145 19.89 -1.05 6.39
N SER A 146 20.94 -1.69 6.91
CA SER A 146 21.50 -1.34 8.20
C SER A 146 22.60 -0.28 8.01
N PRO A 147 22.38 0.99 8.38
CA PRO A 147 23.42 2.01 8.26
C PRO A 147 24.61 1.72 9.19
N ILE A 148 24.37 1.08 10.33
CA ILE A 148 25.39 0.71 11.31
C ILE A 148 26.32 -0.37 10.74
N ARG A 149 25.73 -1.41 10.15
CA ARG A 149 26.49 -2.55 9.62
C ARG A 149 26.89 -2.37 8.14
N LYS A 150 26.48 -1.26 7.50
CA LYS A 150 26.64 -0.96 6.07
C LYS A 150 26.28 -2.14 5.16
N MET A 151 25.25 -2.89 5.53
CA MET A 151 24.80 -4.09 4.81
C MET A 151 23.31 -4.04 4.57
N SER A 152 22.90 -4.55 3.42
CA SER A 152 21.50 -4.74 3.06
C SER A 152 21.14 -6.22 3.20
N ARG A 153 19.92 -6.50 3.65
CA ARG A 153 19.42 -7.88 3.79
C ARG A 153 18.02 -7.98 3.23
N LYS A 154 17.70 -9.15 2.67
CA LYS A 154 16.34 -9.49 2.25
C LYS A 154 15.45 -9.78 3.45
N ILE A 155 14.21 -9.31 3.39
CA ILE A 155 13.17 -9.59 4.38
C ILE A 155 12.32 -10.77 3.89
N ASP A 156 12.68 -11.98 4.33
CA ASP A 156 11.99 -13.23 4.01
C ASP A 156 10.84 -13.56 4.99
N ARG A 157 10.29 -12.56 5.68
CA ARG A 157 9.13 -12.75 6.55
C ARG A 157 7.88 -13.00 5.69
N TYR A 158 7.06 -13.96 6.12
CA TYR A 158 5.76 -14.22 5.50
C TYR A 158 4.87 -12.96 5.52
N LEU A 159 4.13 -12.75 4.43
CA LEU A 159 3.15 -11.69 4.28
C LEU A 159 1.85 -12.35 3.83
N GLN A 160 0.82 -12.27 4.65
CA GLN A 160 -0.50 -12.74 4.28
C GLN A 160 -1.16 -11.74 3.31
N PHE A 161 -1.72 -12.24 2.22
CA PHE A 161 -2.47 -11.42 1.27
C PHE A 161 -3.83 -12.07 0.94
N PRO A 162 -4.91 -11.28 0.83
CA PRO A 162 -6.23 -11.79 0.52
C PRO A 162 -6.40 -12.00 -0.99
N PHE A 163 -7.27 -12.92 -1.41
CA PHE A 163 -7.59 -13.06 -2.85
C PHE A 163 -8.56 -11.98 -3.33
N SER A 164 -9.43 -11.48 -2.45
CA SER A 164 -10.31 -10.34 -2.72
C SER A 164 -9.89 -9.17 -1.85
N LEU A 165 -9.77 -7.98 -2.42
CA LEU A 165 -9.25 -6.79 -1.76
C LEU A 165 -10.20 -5.62 -1.99
N ASP A 166 -10.66 -4.99 -0.91
CA ASP A 166 -11.40 -3.73 -1.00
C ASP A 166 -10.45 -2.55 -0.81
N MET A 167 -10.39 -1.69 -1.82
CA MET A 167 -9.55 -0.49 -1.83
C MET A 167 -10.26 0.75 -1.32
N ALA A 168 -11.57 0.69 -1.04
CA ALA A 168 -12.35 1.85 -0.59
C ALA A 168 -11.75 2.57 0.63
N PRO A 169 -11.23 1.89 1.67
CA PRO A 169 -10.65 2.58 2.84
C PRO A 169 -9.45 3.48 2.52
N TYR A 170 -8.73 3.18 1.42
CA TYR A 170 -7.50 3.87 1.02
C TYR A 170 -7.73 5.04 0.06
N LEU A 171 -8.98 5.25 -0.36
CA LEU A 171 -9.35 6.34 -1.26
C LEU A 171 -9.31 7.69 -0.55
N SER A 172 -8.88 8.73 -1.27
CA SER A 172 -8.88 10.11 -0.77
C SER A 172 -10.27 10.54 -0.28
N SER A 173 -11.33 10.15 -1.00
CA SER A 173 -12.72 10.46 -0.62
C SER A 173 -13.10 9.85 0.74
N SER A 174 -12.75 8.59 0.98
CA SER A 174 -13.02 7.89 2.24
C SER A 174 -12.24 8.50 3.40
N ILE A 175 -10.95 8.75 3.21
CA ILE A 175 -10.07 9.33 4.23
C ILE A 175 -10.53 10.75 4.61
N LEU A 176 -10.84 11.60 3.63
CA LEU A 176 -11.29 12.97 3.89
C LEU A 176 -12.67 13.00 4.55
N ARG A 177 -13.60 12.14 4.13
CA ARG A 177 -14.92 12.00 4.76
C ARG A 177 -14.80 11.55 6.21
N SER A 178 -13.91 10.61 6.52
CA SER A 178 -13.65 10.18 7.89
C SER A 178 -13.09 11.33 8.75
N ARG A 179 -12.21 12.15 8.19
CA ARG A 179 -11.55 13.26 8.91
C ARG A 179 -12.46 14.47 9.14
N TYR A 180 -13.24 14.87 8.13
CA TYR A 180 -13.99 16.14 8.14
C TYR A 180 -15.51 15.97 8.19
N GLY A 181 -16.01 14.73 8.21
CA GLY A 181 -17.44 14.43 8.11
C GLY A 181 -18.03 14.89 6.78
N ASN A 182 -19.34 15.11 6.75
CA ASN A 182 -20.05 15.56 5.54
C ASN A 182 -19.82 17.04 5.18
N ARG A 183 -18.90 17.76 5.84
CA ARG A 183 -18.66 19.21 5.64
C ARG A 183 -17.68 19.49 4.51
N ILE A 184 -17.73 18.73 3.41
CA ILE A 184 -16.83 18.91 2.28
C ILE A 184 -17.27 20.18 1.53
N PHE A 185 -16.49 21.25 1.66
CA PHE A 185 -16.52 22.38 0.72
C PHE A 185 -16.14 21.85 -0.67
N PRO A 186 -16.80 22.26 -1.77
CA PRO A 186 -16.42 21.85 -3.11
C PRO A 186 -15.05 22.47 -3.40
N PHE A 187 -13.98 21.69 -3.26
CA PHE A 187 -12.61 22.17 -3.40
C PHE A 187 -11.92 21.42 -4.54
N ASP A 188 -11.39 22.23 -5.46
CA ASP A 188 -10.95 21.99 -6.84
C ASP A 188 -12.05 21.55 -7.81
N GLY A 189 -12.45 22.52 -8.63
CA GLY A 189 -13.42 22.39 -9.71
C GLY A 189 -13.04 21.37 -10.77
N ASP A 190 -14.07 20.92 -11.49
CA ASP A 190 -14.04 19.99 -12.60
C ASP A 190 -13.31 18.67 -12.33
N GLU A 191 -14.05 17.61 -12.03
CA GLU A 191 -14.82 16.94 -13.08
C GLU A 191 -15.90 16.08 -12.45
N GLN A 192 -17.09 16.24 -12.99
CA GLN A 192 -18.17 15.29 -12.97
C GLN A 192 -17.70 14.03 -13.72
N ASP A 193 -16.77 13.24 -13.18
CA ASP A 193 -16.43 11.94 -13.76
C ASP A 193 -15.86 10.97 -12.71
N ALA A 194 -16.40 9.74 -12.74
CA ALA A 194 -16.08 8.57 -11.91
C ALA A 194 -16.81 8.38 -10.56
N SER A 195 -17.96 9.03 -10.33
CA SER A 195 -19.04 8.37 -9.56
C SER A 195 -19.82 7.34 -10.41
N GLY A 196 -19.41 7.12 -11.66
CA GLY A 196 -19.84 6.00 -12.49
C GLY A 196 -18.92 4.80 -12.32
N GLU A 197 -19.39 3.83 -11.54
CA GLU A 197 -19.29 2.40 -11.89
C GLU A 197 -17.93 1.66 -11.84
N PHE A 198 -16.86 2.22 -11.26
CA PHE A 198 -15.67 1.41 -10.96
C PHE A 198 -15.67 0.92 -9.51
N SER A 199 -15.89 -0.39 -9.34
CA SER A 199 -15.84 -1.07 -8.04
C SER A 199 -14.47 -0.88 -7.39
N SER A 200 -14.46 -0.54 -6.09
CA SER A 200 -13.25 -0.56 -5.26
C SER A 200 -12.80 -1.99 -4.91
N GLN A 201 -13.58 -3.00 -5.32
CA GLN A 201 -13.26 -4.40 -5.11
C GLN A 201 -12.36 -4.92 -6.22
N PHE A 202 -11.27 -5.56 -5.82
CA PHE A 202 -10.30 -6.19 -6.70
C PHE A 202 -10.14 -7.67 -6.38
N GLU A 203 -9.76 -8.44 -7.38
CA GLU A 203 -9.44 -9.86 -7.26
C GLU A 203 -7.98 -10.10 -7.67
N LEU A 204 -7.27 -10.87 -6.86
CA LEU A 204 -5.91 -11.30 -7.11
C LEU A 204 -5.91 -12.29 -8.27
N PHE A 205 -5.07 -12.00 -9.28
CA PHE A 205 -4.89 -12.91 -10.42
C PHE A 205 -3.43 -13.29 -10.66
N ALA A 206 -2.45 -12.58 -10.10
CA ALA A 206 -1.05 -13.01 -10.16
C ALA A 206 -0.26 -12.66 -8.90
N VAL A 207 0.64 -13.56 -8.51
CA VAL A 207 1.63 -13.38 -7.44
C VAL A 207 2.99 -13.76 -7.98
N ILE A 208 3.95 -12.86 -7.92
CA ILE A 208 5.35 -13.14 -8.22
C ILE A 208 6.07 -13.36 -6.89
N THR A 209 6.82 -14.45 -6.76
CA THR A 209 7.68 -14.72 -5.62
C THR A 209 9.14 -14.65 -6.02
N HIS A 210 10.00 -14.38 -5.03
CA HIS A 210 11.44 -14.36 -5.20
C HIS A 210 12.07 -15.22 -4.10
N SER A 211 12.84 -16.23 -4.50
CA SER A 211 13.67 -17.05 -3.61
C SER A 211 15.13 -16.69 -3.78
N GLY A 212 15.95 -16.76 -2.72
CA GLY A 212 17.35 -16.33 -2.76
C GLY A 212 17.62 -15.00 -2.05
N LYS A 213 18.81 -14.44 -2.29
CA LYS A 213 19.37 -13.23 -1.67
C LYS A 213 19.00 -11.98 -2.48
N LEU A 214 19.41 -10.79 -2.01
CA LEU A 214 19.14 -9.54 -2.73
C LEU A 214 19.86 -9.43 -4.08
N ASP A 215 21.01 -10.08 -4.22
CA ASP A 215 21.92 -10.03 -5.37
C ASP A 215 21.77 -11.22 -6.32
N ALA A 216 21.12 -12.30 -5.89
CA ALA A 216 20.90 -13.49 -6.69
C ALA A 216 19.69 -14.28 -6.17
N GLY A 217 18.90 -14.81 -7.08
CA GLY A 217 17.73 -15.60 -6.72
C GLY A 217 16.98 -16.16 -7.93
N HIS A 218 15.78 -16.65 -7.66
CA HIS A 218 14.89 -17.27 -8.64
C HIS A 218 13.47 -16.74 -8.49
N TYR A 219 12.85 -16.39 -9.60
CA TYR A 219 11.49 -15.84 -9.66
C TYR A 219 10.51 -16.90 -10.16
N VAL A 220 9.40 -17.03 -9.46
CA VAL A 220 8.28 -17.91 -9.84
C VAL A 220 7.00 -17.09 -9.86
N THR A 221 6.12 -17.38 -10.81
CA THR A 221 4.82 -16.72 -10.91
C THR A 221 3.71 -17.71 -10.59
N TYR A 222 2.78 -17.31 -9.73
CA TYR A 222 1.49 -17.96 -9.57
C TYR A 222 0.46 -17.14 -10.33
N LEU A 223 -0.24 -17.75 -11.28
CA LEU A 223 -1.23 -17.11 -12.14
C LEU A 223 -2.59 -17.79 -11.93
N ARG A 224 -3.65 -16.99 -11.82
CA ARG A 224 -5.02 -17.46 -11.74
C ARG A 224 -5.70 -17.30 -13.10
N LEU A 225 -6.14 -18.40 -13.67
CA LEU A 225 -6.89 -18.45 -14.93
C LEU A 225 -8.12 -19.35 -14.74
N SER A 226 -9.30 -18.87 -15.13
CA SER A 226 -10.55 -19.64 -15.01
C SER A 226 -10.78 -20.23 -13.61
N ASN A 227 -10.51 -19.42 -12.58
CA ASN A 227 -10.56 -19.79 -11.16
C ASN A 227 -9.60 -20.92 -10.71
N GLN A 228 -8.64 -21.33 -11.55
CA GLN A 228 -7.60 -22.29 -11.22
C GLN A 228 -6.24 -21.60 -11.12
N TRP A 229 -5.40 -22.06 -10.19
CA TRP A 229 -4.06 -21.52 -10.01
C TRP A 229 -3.02 -22.38 -10.69
N TYR A 230 -2.07 -21.72 -11.34
CA TYR A 230 -0.92 -22.33 -11.99
C TYR A 230 0.36 -21.72 -11.43
N LYS A 231 1.31 -22.56 -11.02
CA LYS A 231 2.69 -22.18 -10.73
C LYS A 231 3.49 -22.29 -12.03
N CYS A 232 3.98 -21.16 -12.51
CA CYS A 232 4.87 -21.02 -13.66
C CYS A 232 6.30 -20.86 -13.14
N ASP A 233 7.11 -21.89 -13.34
CA ASP A 233 8.51 -22.01 -12.91
C ASP A 233 9.37 -22.30 -14.15
N ASP A 234 9.86 -21.24 -14.78
CA ASP A 234 10.49 -21.28 -16.11
C ASP A 234 9.64 -22.02 -17.15
N ALA A 235 10.12 -23.16 -17.65
CA ALA A 235 9.44 -24.00 -18.64
C ALA A 235 8.32 -24.87 -18.03
N TRP A 236 8.19 -24.91 -16.70
CA TRP A 236 7.28 -25.82 -16.00
C TRP A 236 6.04 -25.06 -15.52
N ILE A 237 4.87 -25.47 -16.02
CA ILE A 237 3.58 -24.95 -15.59
C ILE A 237 2.83 -26.08 -14.89
N THR A 238 2.53 -25.89 -13.60
CA THR A 238 1.83 -26.89 -12.79
C THR A 238 0.61 -26.29 -12.12
N GLN A 239 -0.51 -27.00 -12.16
CA GLN A 239 -1.69 -26.59 -11.42
C GLN A 239 -1.43 -26.76 -9.91
N VAL A 240 -1.86 -25.78 -9.11
CA VAL A 240 -1.69 -25.76 -7.65
C VAL A 240 -2.98 -25.34 -6.96
N ASN A 241 -3.12 -25.70 -5.69
CA ASN A 241 -4.27 -25.33 -4.87
C ASN A 241 -4.08 -23.94 -4.25
N ASP A 242 -5.21 -23.31 -3.87
CA ASP A 242 -5.26 -22.02 -3.20
C ASP A 242 -4.30 -21.92 -1.99
N ASP A 243 -4.20 -22.98 -1.19
CA ASP A 243 -3.36 -23.00 0.02
C ASP A 243 -1.87 -22.83 -0.30
N ILE A 244 -1.41 -23.39 -1.42
CA ILE A 244 -0.03 -23.25 -1.88
C ILE A 244 0.25 -21.79 -2.24
N VAL A 245 -0.70 -21.13 -2.92
CA VAL A 245 -0.58 -19.73 -3.30
C VAL A 245 -0.63 -18.83 -2.07
N ARG A 246 -1.53 -19.08 -1.11
CA ARG A 246 -1.61 -18.32 0.14
C ARG A 246 -0.32 -18.42 0.95
N ALA A 247 0.32 -19.58 0.98
CA ALA A 247 1.59 -19.79 1.69
C ALA A 247 2.80 -19.16 0.98
N ALA A 248 2.64 -18.69 -0.26
CA ALA A 248 3.74 -18.16 -1.07
C ALA A 248 4.30 -16.84 -0.51
N GLN A 249 5.62 -16.64 -0.63
CA GLN A 249 6.26 -15.38 -0.23
C GLN A 249 6.12 -14.33 -1.33
N GLY A 250 4.95 -13.69 -1.42
CA GLY A 250 4.64 -12.68 -2.44
C GLY A 250 5.64 -11.51 -2.43
N TYR A 251 6.30 -11.29 -3.56
CA TYR A 251 7.19 -10.16 -3.84
C TYR A 251 6.45 -9.07 -4.61
N MET A 252 5.67 -9.44 -5.63
CA MET A 252 4.72 -8.56 -6.30
C MET A 252 3.36 -9.24 -6.40
N MET A 253 2.29 -8.47 -6.29
CA MET A 253 0.91 -8.95 -6.38
C MET A 253 0.10 -8.08 -7.33
N PHE A 254 -0.68 -8.72 -8.20
CA PHE A 254 -1.49 -8.07 -9.22
C PHE A 254 -2.96 -8.35 -8.97
N TYR A 255 -3.69 -7.26 -8.77
CA TYR A 255 -5.11 -7.25 -8.46
C TYR A 255 -5.85 -6.56 -9.60
N VAL A 256 -6.87 -7.20 -10.16
CA VAL A 256 -7.71 -6.62 -11.22
C VAL A 256 -9.06 -6.22 -10.64
N GLN A 257 -9.65 -5.11 -11.11
CA GLN A 257 -11.00 -4.73 -10.70
C GLN A 257 -11.98 -5.88 -10.94
N LYS A 258 -12.78 -6.19 -9.91
CA LYS A 258 -13.62 -7.38 -9.87
C LYS A 258 -14.63 -7.47 -11.02
N MET A 259 -15.16 -6.33 -11.46
CA MET A 259 -16.07 -6.26 -12.62
C MET A 259 -15.40 -6.73 -13.92
N LEU A 260 -14.10 -6.46 -14.10
CA LEU A 260 -13.35 -6.93 -15.27
C LEU A 260 -13.00 -8.41 -15.15
N TYR A 261 -12.70 -8.88 -13.94
CA TYR A 261 -12.44 -10.30 -13.68
C TYR A 261 -13.62 -11.18 -14.09
N TYR A 262 -14.85 -10.81 -13.66
CA TYR A 262 -16.04 -11.60 -13.98
C TYR A 262 -16.32 -11.65 -15.48
N ARG A 263 -16.25 -10.52 -16.18
CA ARG A 263 -16.44 -10.47 -17.65
C ARG A 263 -15.47 -11.38 -18.42
N ALA A 264 -14.21 -11.44 -17.98
CA ALA A 264 -13.22 -12.34 -18.59
C ALA A 264 -13.53 -13.81 -18.29
N SER A 265 -13.96 -14.12 -17.06
CA SER A 265 -14.28 -15.50 -16.65
C SER A 265 -15.54 -16.05 -17.33
N GLU A 266 -16.58 -15.24 -17.54
CA GLU A 266 -17.82 -15.65 -18.19
C GLU A 266 -17.62 -15.97 -19.68
N SER A 267 -16.74 -15.24 -20.35
CA SER A 267 -16.44 -15.43 -21.78
C SER A 267 -15.79 -16.78 -22.10
N THR A 268 -15.21 -17.46 -21.08
CA THR A 268 -14.51 -18.75 -21.25
C THR A 268 -15.44 -19.95 -21.05
N VAL A 269 -16.63 -19.75 -20.47
CA VAL A 269 -17.63 -20.81 -20.22
C VAL A 269 -18.59 -20.99 -21.41
N ALA A 270 -18.57 -20.05 -22.37
CA ALA A 270 -19.50 -20.00 -23.49
C ALA A 270 -18.99 -20.61 -24.82
N THR A 271 -17.87 -21.35 -24.79
CA THR A 271 -17.27 -22.00 -25.98
C THR A 271 -17.13 -23.50 -25.80
#